data_AF-A0A960MJ22-F1
#
_entry.id   AF-A0A960MJ22-F1
#
_cell.length_a   1.000
_cell.length_b   1.000
_cell.length_c   1.000
_cell.angle_alpha   90.00
_cell.angle_beta   90.00
_cell.angle_gamma   90.00
#
_symmetry.space_group_name_H-M   'P 1'
#
loop_
_entity.id
_entity.type
_entity.pdbx_description
1 polymer ?
#
loop_
_entity_poly.entity_id
_entity_poly.type
_entity_poly.pdbx_seq_one_letter_code
_entity_poly.pdbx_strand_id
1 'polypeptide(L)'
;MFVWIIASALSYGSSGGAFDDANLKAYLAQEFSKEEARHQGENRVKMSEAICSQMLAVVKELPRSQWKEEVTSIDDAVVKLTDLRNKELARAAWAQNQGDRLQFQQNNLLDARRYWNEADTSRAIAARYQEEIDRLELRKKEVLEREGIEYTPAER
;
A
#
# COMPACT_ATOMS: atom_id res chain seq x y z
N MET A 1 15.14 -22.91 -9.30
CA MET A 1 16.32 -23.78 -9.15
C MET A 1 17.51 -22.88 -8.84
N PHE A 2 17.89 -22.72 -7.57
CA PHE A 2 19.10 -22.09 -6.97
C PHE A 2 18.81 -22.09 -5.45
N VAL A 3 19.19 -23.07 -4.62
CA VAL A 3 20.50 -23.57 -4.17
C VAL A 3 21.32 -22.50 -3.44
N TRP A 4 21.29 -22.64 -2.10
CA TRP A 4 22.29 -22.33 -1.07
C TRP A 4 22.52 -20.88 -0.60
N ILE A 5 22.03 -20.59 0.62
CA ILE A 5 22.88 -20.03 1.71
C ILE A 5 22.54 -20.79 3.00
N ILE A 6 23.32 -21.83 3.30
CA ILE A 6 23.53 -22.33 4.67
C ILE A 6 25.00 -22.04 5.00
N ALA A 7 25.24 -21.69 6.27
CA ALA A 7 26.52 -21.62 6.97
C ALA A 7 27.24 -20.26 6.96
N SER A 8 26.93 -19.46 7.98
CA SER A 8 27.92 -18.64 8.69
C SER A 8 27.56 -18.62 10.17
N ALA A 9 27.71 -19.77 10.82
CA ALA A 9 27.63 -19.91 12.27
C ALA A 9 28.57 -21.03 12.71
N LEU A 10 29.88 -20.84 12.50
CA LEU A 10 30.89 -21.77 12.98
C LEU A 10 32.21 -21.04 13.21
N SER A 11 32.20 -20.17 14.23
CA SER A 11 33.41 -19.76 14.94
C SER A 11 33.04 -18.86 16.12
N TYR A 12 32.58 -19.44 17.22
CA TYR A 12 32.89 -18.92 18.56
C TYR A 12 32.87 -20.08 19.55
N GLY A 13 34.02 -20.35 20.14
CA GLY A 13 34.25 -21.47 21.03
C GLY A 13 33.59 -21.29 22.40
N SER A 14 33.20 -22.43 22.96
CA SER A 14 33.45 -22.82 24.35
C SER A 14 33.23 -21.75 25.43
N SER A 15 31.98 -21.59 25.87
CA SER A 15 31.64 -21.63 27.30
C SER A 15 30.13 -21.81 27.45
N GLY A 16 29.74 -22.55 28.49
CA GLY A 16 28.40 -23.12 28.63
C GLY A 16 27.26 -22.11 28.60
N GLY A 17 26.23 -22.48 27.86
CA GLY A 17 24.92 -21.85 27.84
C GLY A 17 24.14 -22.58 26.77
N ALA A 18 23.28 -23.51 27.18
CA ALA A 18 22.32 -24.11 26.27
C ALA A 18 21.51 -22.97 25.65
N PHE A 19 21.86 -22.56 24.44
CA PHE A 19 20.99 -21.75 23.62
C PHE A 19 19.86 -22.71 23.24
N ASP A 20 18.82 -22.71 24.07
CA ASP A 20 17.66 -23.58 23.92
C ASP A 20 17.18 -23.50 22.47
N ASP A 21 17.09 -24.65 21.81
CA ASP A 21 16.59 -24.82 20.44
C ASP A 21 15.23 -24.10 20.24
N ALA A 22 14.47 -23.91 21.33
CA ALA A 22 13.25 -23.12 21.39
C ALA A 22 13.45 -21.60 21.12
N ASN A 23 14.51 -20.98 21.63
CA ASN A 23 14.80 -19.56 21.40
C ASN A 23 15.26 -19.31 19.96
N LEU A 24 16.04 -20.23 19.38
CA LEU A 24 16.45 -20.15 17.98
C LEU A 24 15.25 -20.33 17.03
N LYS A 25 14.36 -21.28 17.34
CA LYS A 25 13.10 -21.47 16.60
C LYS A 25 12.16 -20.27 16.70
N ALA A 26 12.04 -19.66 17.88
CA ALA A 26 11.25 -18.45 18.07
C ALA A 26 11.81 -17.27 17.27
N TYR A 27 13.13 -17.10 17.25
CA TYR A 27 13.79 -16.06 16.44
C TYR A 27 13.61 -16.27 14.94
N LEU A 28 13.81 -17.50 14.45
CA LEU A 28 13.61 -17.83 13.04
C LEU A 28 12.14 -17.65 12.61
N ALA A 29 11.18 -18.11 13.42
CA ALA A 29 9.76 -17.89 13.16
C ALA A 29 9.41 -16.39 13.15
N GLN A 30 10.07 -15.59 13.99
CA GLN A 30 9.91 -14.14 14.02
C GLN A 30 10.46 -13.49 12.74
N GLU A 31 11.64 -13.89 12.26
CA GLU A 31 12.20 -13.36 11.01
C GLU A 31 11.38 -13.80 9.78
N PHE A 32 10.98 -15.07 9.68
CA PHE A 32 10.10 -15.53 8.60
C PHE A 32 8.77 -14.78 8.56
N SER A 33 8.17 -14.53 9.72
CA SER A 33 6.92 -13.77 9.76
C SER A 33 7.10 -12.28 9.41
N LYS A 34 8.23 -11.66 9.76
CA LYS A 34 8.55 -10.30 9.29
C LYS A 34 8.73 -10.28 7.77
N GLU A 35 9.39 -11.29 7.21
CA GLU A 35 9.61 -11.45 5.77
C GLU A 35 8.28 -11.64 5.03
N GLU A 36 7.38 -12.50 5.52
CA GLU A 36 6.06 -12.71 4.94
C GLU A 36 5.19 -11.44 4.98
N ALA A 37 5.18 -10.73 6.11
CA ALA A 37 4.43 -9.47 6.23
C ALA A 37 4.97 -8.39 5.27
N ARG A 38 6.30 -8.31 5.09
CA ARG A 38 6.93 -7.44 4.09
C ARG A 38 6.51 -7.83 2.67
N HIS A 39 6.59 -9.11 2.32
CA HIS A 39 6.20 -9.58 0.99
C HIS A 39 4.71 -9.37 0.69
N GLN A 40 3.82 -9.55 1.68
CA GLN A 40 2.40 -9.27 1.51
C GLN A 40 2.13 -7.76 1.33
N GLY A 41 2.80 -6.91 2.11
CA GLY A 41 2.72 -5.45 1.94
C GLY A 41 3.24 -5.00 0.58
N GLU A 42 4.42 -5.49 0.16
CA GLU A 42 5.00 -5.21 -1.16
C GLU A 42 4.10 -5.66 -2.31
N ASN A 43 3.51 -6.86 -2.22
CA ASN A 43 2.59 -7.34 -3.25
C ASN A 43 1.35 -6.45 -3.36
N ARG A 44 0.81 -5.96 -2.24
CA ARG A 44 -0.34 -5.05 -2.25
C ARG A 44 0.01 -3.69 -2.81
N VAL A 45 1.19 -3.17 -2.49
CA VAL A 45 1.71 -1.93 -3.08
C VAL A 45 1.86 -2.09 -4.59
N LYS A 46 2.49 -3.18 -5.07
CA LYS A 46 2.59 -3.49 -6.51
C LYS A 46 1.24 -3.64 -7.20
N MET A 47 0.26 -4.27 -6.54
CA MET A 47 -1.10 -4.32 -7.09
C MET A 47 -1.73 -2.93 -7.18
N SER A 48 -1.54 -2.06 -6.19
CA SER A 48 -2.05 -0.69 -6.24
C SER A 48 -1.41 0.10 -7.40
N GLU A 49 -0.12 -0.10 -7.67
CA GLU A 49 0.56 0.47 -8.84
C GLU A 49 -0.07 -0.04 -10.14
N ALA A 50 -0.33 -1.35 -10.24
CA ALA A 50 -0.97 -1.94 -11.41
C ALA A 50 -2.38 -1.37 -11.64
N ILE A 51 -3.16 -1.17 -10.56
CA ILE A 51 -4.49 -0.56 -10.64
C ILE A 51 -4.39 0.89 -11.11
N CYS A 52 -3.48 1.70 -10.54
CA CYS A 52 -3.27 3.09 -10.97
C CYS A 52 -2.86 3.14 -12.45
N SER A 53 -1.90 2.31 -12.86
CA SER A 53 -1.46 2.22 -14.24
C SER A 53 -2.57 1.78 -15.19
N GLN A 54 -3.45 0.86 -14.76
CA GLN A 54 -4.59 0.44 -15.55
C GLN A 54 -5.63 1.56 -15.69
N MET A 55 -5.90 2.31 -14.62
CA MET A 55 -6.83 3.46 -14.67
C MET A 55 -6.32 4.57 -15.58
N LEU A 56 -5.01 4.85 -15.55
CA LEU A 56 -4.38 5.77 -16.51
C LEU A 56 -4.52 5.27 -17.95
N ALA A 57 -4.36 3.98 -18.20
CA ALA A 57 -4.52 3.42 -19.55
C ALA A 57 -5.98 3.48 -20.06
N VAL A 58 -6.97 3.54 -19.16
CA VAL A 58 -8.39 3.75 -19.52
C VAL A 58 -8.62 5.20 -19.96
N VAL A 59 -7.96 6.15 -19.33
CA VAL A 59 -7.99 7.56 -19.72
C VAL A 59 -7.13 7.76 -20.98
N LYS A 60 -7.75 7.57 -22.14
CA LYS A 60 -7.11 7.82 -23.43
C LYS A 60 -7.14 9.31 -23.74
N GLU A 61 -6.03 9.83 -24.26
CA GLU A 61 -6.06 11.14 -24.92
C GLU A 61 -6.94 11.02 -26.17
N LEU A 62 -8.14 11.58 -26.10
CA LEU A 62 -9.09 11.53 -27.21
C LEU A 62 -8.86 12.71 -28.16
N PRO A 63 -9.27 12.60 -29.43
CA PRO A 63 -9.26 13.74 -30.33
C PRO A 63 -10.05 14.91 -29.73
N ARG A 64 -9.66 16.15 -30.04
CA ARG A 64 -10.28 17.36 -29.47
C ARG A 64 -11.81 17.40 -29.61
N SER A 65 -12.36 16.78 -30.65
CA SER A 65 -13.82 16.65 -30.85
C SER A 65 -14.55 15.82 -29.79
N GLN A 66 -13.84 15.01 -29.02
CA GLN A 66 -14.36 14.09 -27.99
C GLN A 66 -13.93 14.50 -26.58
N TRP A 67 -13.59 15.77 -26.35
CA TRP A 67 -13.12 16.24 -25.03
C TRP A 67 -14.11 15.95 -23.89
N LYS A 68 -15.43 15.92 -24.17
CA LYS A 68 -16.46 15.56 -23.18
C LYS A 68 -16.38 14.10 -22.74
N GLU A 69 -16.04 13.20 -23.66
CA GLU A 69 -15.84 11.78 -23.38
C GLU A 69 -14.56 11.59 -22.56
N GLU A 70 -13.51 12.35 -22.85
CA GLU A 70 -12.27 12.36 -22.05
C GLU A 70 -12.54 12.82 -20.62
N VAL A 71 -13.26 13.94 -20.44
CA VAL A 71 -13.64 14.44 -19.11
C VAL A 71 -14.51 13.42 -18.36
N THR A 72 -15.48 12.80 -19.02
CA THR A 72 -16.33 11.77 -18.41
C THR A 72 -15.50 10.56 -17.98
N SER A 73 -14.56 10.11 -18.81
CA SER A 73 -13.66 9.01 -18.46
C SER A 73 -12.75 9.35 -17.28
N ILE A 74 -12.31 10.61 -17.18
CA ILE A 74 -11.52 11.09 -16.05
C ILE A 74 -12.38 11.08 -14.78
N ASP A 75 -13.60 11.58 -14.83
CA ASP A 75 -14.51 11.61 -13.69
C ASP A 75 -14.83 10.20 -13.18
N ASP A 76 -15.09 9.25 -14.07
CA ASP A 76 -15.30 7.85 -13.72
C ASP A 76 -14.06 7.22 -13.04
N ALA A 77 -12.86 7.57 -13.51
CA ALA A 77 -11.61 7.09 -12.92
C ALA A 77 -11.37 7.72 -11.53
N VAL A 78 -11.63 9.02 -11.37
CA VAL A 78 -11.53 9.74 -10.09
C VAL A 78 -12.48 9.15 -9.06
N VAL A 79 -13.73 8.86 -9.42
CA VAL A 79 -14.71 8.22 -8.52
C VAL A 79 -14.21 6.85 -8.07
N LYS A 80 -13.76 6.01 -9.00
CA LYS A 80 -13.23 4.67 -8.67
C LYS A 80 -12.00 4.73 -7.76
N LEU A 81 -11.05 5.61 -8.05
CA LEU A 81 -9.86 5.77 -7.22
C LEU A 81 -10.20 6.34 -5.85
N THR A 82 -11.18 7.24 -5.76
CA THR A 82 -11.69 7.78 -4.49
C THR A 82 -12.29 6.69 -3.62
N ASP A 83 -13.11 5.80 -4.19
CA ASP A 83 -13.66 4.65 -3.48
C ASP A 83 -12.56 3.70 -2.98
N LEU A 84 -11.54 3.42 -3.79
CA LEU A 84 -10.41 2.58 -3.40
C LEU A 84 -9.57 3.24 -2.30
N ARG A 85 -9.29 4.53 -2.41
CA ARG A 85 -8.62 5.34 -1.38
C ARG A 85 -9.38 5.25 -0.06
N ASN A 86 -10.69 5.49 -0.07
CA ASN A 86 -11.51 5.48 1.14
C ASN A 86 -11.55 4.08 1.78
N LYS A 87 -11.59 3.01 0.98
CA LYS A 87 -11.48 1.62 1.49
C LYS A 87 -10.15 1.36 2.17
N GLU A 88 -9.03 1.83 1.61
CA GLU A 88 -7.71 1.67 2.22
C GLU A 88 -7.54 2.52 3.48
N LEU A 89 -8.10 3.74 3.52
CA LEU A 89 -8.14 4.57 4.72
C LEU A 89 -8.95 3.91 5.84
N ALA A 90 -10.11 3.32 5.52
CA ALA A 90 -10.91 2.57 6.48
C ALA A 90 -10.15 1.34 7.02
N ARG A 91 -9.44 0.62 6.15
CA ARG A 91 -8.58 -0.50 6.55
C ARG A 91 -7.44 -0.04 7.46
N ALA A 92 -6.79 1.08 7.13
CA ALA A 92 -5.73 1.64 7.95
C ALA A 92 -6.22 2.03 9.35
N ALA A 93 -7.39 2.67 9.45
CA ALA A 93 -8.00 3.03 10.72
C ALA A 93 -8.35 1.78 11.55
N TRP A 94 -8.93 0.76 10.91
CA TRP A 94 -9.22 -0.50 11.59
C TRP A 94 -7.96 -1.19 12.10
N ALA A 95 -6.91 -1.29 11.28
CA ALA A 95 -5.66 -1.93 11.64
C ALA A 95 -4.95 -1.16 12.77
N GLN A 96 -4.92 0.18 12.70
CA GLN A 96 -4.41 1.02 13.78
C GLN A 96 -5.14 0.74 15.10
N ASN A 97 -6.48 0.71 15.08
CA ASN A 97 -7.27 0.41 16.27
C ASN A 97 -6.98 -0.99 16.83
N GLN A 98 -6.72 -2.00 15.99
CA GLN A 98 -6.31 -3.32 16.47
C GLN A 98 -4.92 -3.30 17.11
N GLY A 99 -3.95 -2.62 16.47
CA GLY A 99 -2.61 -2.45 17.04
C GLY A 99 -2.66 -1.75 18.40
N ASP A 100 -3.45 -0.68 18.49
CA ASP A 100 -3.62 0.11 19.69
C ASP A 100 -4.32 -0.66 20.82
N ARG A 101 -5.15 -1.66 20.50
CA ARG A 101 -5.75 -2.56 21.50
C ARG A 101 -4.76 -3.62 21.98
N LEU A 102 -4.01 -4.22 21.04
CA LEU A 102 -3.10 -5.32 21.33
C LEU A 102 -1.87 -4.89 22.13
N GLN A 103 -1.41 -3.63 22.00
CA GLN A 103 -0.28 -3.14 22.78
C GLN A 103 -0.52 -3.18 24.30
N PHE A 104 -1.78 -3.09 24.74
CA PHE A 104 -2.16 -3.13 26.16
C PHE A 104 -2.42 -4.55 26.67
N GLN A 105 -2.37 -5.56 25.80
CA GLN A 105 -2.52 -6.96 26.19
C GLN A 105 -1.13 -7.58 26.42
N GLN A 106 -0.94 -8.24 27.58
CA GLN A 106 0.32 -8.92 27.88
C GLN A 106 0.68 -9.92 26.76
N ASN A 107 1.95 -9.88 26.33
CA ASN A 107 2.53 -10.74 25.29
C ASN A 107 2.06 -10.53 23.84
N ASN A 108 1.27 -9.49 23.53
CA ASN A 108 0.77 -9.24 22.16
C ASN A 108 1.48 -8.10 21.40
N LEU A 109 2.62 -7.61 21.91
CA LEU A 109 3.36 -6.51 21.30
C LEU A 109 3.81 -6.81 19.85
N LEU A 110 4.12 -8.07 19.53
CA LEU A 110 4.50 -8.45 18.18
C LEU A 110 3.33 -8.31 17.20
N ASP A 111 2.15 -8.75 17.60
CA ASP A 111 0.94 -8.64 16.77
C ASP A 111 0.48 -7.18 16.66
N ALA A 112 0.58 -6.40 17.74
CA ALA A 112 0.34 -4.96 17.69
C ALA A 112 1.20 -4.29 16.60
N ARG A 113 2.49 -4.63 16.53
CA ARG A 113 3.40 -4.13 15.51
C ARG A 113 3.02 -4.58 14.09
N ARG A 114 2.55 -5.82 13.90
CA ARG A 114 2.06 -6.28 12.59
C ARG A 114 0.87 -5.43 12.13
N TYR A 115 -0.08 -5.15 13.02
CA TYR A 115 -1.24 -4.32 12.69
C TYR A 115 -0.88 -2.85 12.39
N TRP A 116 0.09 -2.27 13.10
CA TRP A 116 0.58 -0.94 12.76
C TRP A 116 1.28 -0.90 11.40
N ASN A 117 2.12 -1.89 11.07
CA ASN A 117 2.73 -1.99 9.75
C ASN A 117 1.69 -2.12 8.63
N GLU A 118 0.62 -2.88 8.88
CA GLU A 118 -0.52 -3.01 7.96
C GLU A 118 -1.24 -1.66 7.79
N ALA A 119 -1.44 -0.91 8.88
CA ALA A 119 -2.02 0.43 8.82
C ALA A 119 -1.16 1.39 7.99
N ASP A 120 0.16 1.39 8.20
CA ASP A 120 1.10 2.20 7.44
C ASP A 120 1.09 1.84 5.95
N THR A 121 1.05 0.55 5.63
CA THR A 121 0.95 0.06 4.25
C THR A 121 -0.33 0.55 3.57
N SER A 122 -1.48 0.44 4.24
CA SER A 122 -2.75 0.93 3.69
C SER A 122 -2.77 2.46 3.54
N ARG A 123 -2.15 3.22 4.45
CA ARG A 123 -1.99 4.68 4.28
C ARG A 123 -1.11 5.01 3.08
N ALA A 124 -0.02 4.28 2.87
CA ALA A 124 0.86 4.48 1.72
C ALA A 124 0.13 4.20 0.38
N ILE A 125 -0.70 3.16 0.34
CA ILE A 125 -1.54 2.86 -0.83
C ILE A 125 -2.58 3.97 -1.05
N ALA A 126 -3.25 4.43 0.01
CA ALA A 126 -4.22 5.53 -0.09
C ALA A 126 -3.58 6.83 -0.59
N ALA A 127 -2.36 7.15 -0.14
CA ALA A 127 -1.60 8.31 -0.62
C ALA A 127 -1.32 8.22 -2.13
N ARG A 128 -0.97 7.03 -2.64
CA ARG A 128 -0.75 6.81 -4.08
C ARG A 128 -2.03 7.00 -4.90
N TYR A 129 -3.16 6.50 -4.41
CA TYR A 129 -4.45 6.77 -5.06
C TYR A 129 -4.76 8.27 -5.08
N GLN A 130 -4.41 9.01 -4.02
CA GLN A 130 -4.58 10.46 -3.99
C GLN A 130 -3.70 11.17 -5.03
N GLU A 131 -2.43 10.79 -5.14
CA GLU A 131 -1.52 11.34 -6.17
C GLU A 131 -2.05 11.11 -7.59
N GLU A 132 -2.70 9.96 -7.84
CA GLU A 132 -3.29 9.66 -9.13
C GLU A 132 -4.58 10.46 -9.38
N ILE A 133 -5.42 10.63 -8.35
CA ILE A 133 -6.59 11.52 -8.41
C ILE A 133 -6.15 12.95 -8.75
N ASP A 134 -5.13 13.48 -8.05
CA ASP A 134 -4.64 14.85 -8.27
C ASP A 134 -4.10 15.01 -9.72
N ARG A 135 -3.43 13.99 -10.27
CA ARG A 135 -2.98 13.97 -11.68
C ARG A 135 -4.14 13.99 -12.67
N LEU A 136 -5.17 13.20 -12.41
CA LEU A 136 -6.37 13.16 -13.25
C LEU A 136 -7.17 14.46 -13.18
N GLU A 137 -7.30 15.06 -11.99
CA GLU A 137 -7.93 16.37 -11.81
C GLU A 137 -7.17 17.47 -12.57
N LEU A 138 -5.83 17.45 -12.53
CA LEU A 138 -5.01 18.35 -13.32
C LEU A 138 -5.25 18.18 -14.82
N ARG A 139 -5.30 16.94 -15.33
CA ARG A 139 -5.61 16.67 -16.73
C ARG A 139 -7.01 17.17 -17.11
N LYS A 140 -8.01 16.93 -16.27
CA LYS A 140 -9.38 17.45 -16.49
C LYS A 140 -9.37 18.97 -16.61
N LYS A 141 -8.63 19.65 -15.74
CA LYS A 141 -8.46 21.10 -15.81
C LYS A 141 -7.83 21.54 -17.14
N GLU A 142 -6.75 20.90 -17.59
CA GLU A 142 -6.11 21.21 -18.87
C GLU A 142 -7.05 21.02 -20.08
N VAL A 143 -7.85 19.96 -20.06
CA VAL A 143 -8.83 19.67 -21.12
C VAL A 143 -9.92 20.76 -21.14
N LEU A 144 -10.42 21.18 -19.97
CA LEU A 144 -11.46 22.21 -19.88
C LEU A 144 -10.93 23.61 -20.25
N GLU A 145 -9.73 23.97 -19.81
CA GLU A 145 -9.08 25.23 -20.18
C GLU A 145 -8.84 25.35 -21.69
N ARG A 146 -8.45 24.25 -22.35
CA ARG A 146 -8.28 24.19 -23.82
C ARG A 146 -9.59 24.47 -24.58
N GLU A 147 -10.72 24.13 -23.97
CA GLU A 147 -12.05 24.33 -24.55
C GLU A 147 -12.72 25.63 -24.06
N GLY A 148 -12.02 26.44 -23.25
CA GLY A 148 -12.50 27.72 -22.75
C GLY A 148 -13.56 27.62 -21.64
N ILE A 149 -13.59 26.49 -20.92
CA ILE A 149 -14.53 26.23 -19.82
C ILE A 149 -13.79 26.39 -18.50
N GLU A 150 -14.38 27.14 -17.57
CA GLU A 150 -13.82 27.31 -16.22
C GLU A 150 -13.94 26.01 -15.43
N TYR A 151 -12.81 25.55 -14.88
CA TYR A 151 -12.77 24.38 -14.02
C TYR A 151 -13.17 24.76 -12.58
N THR A 152 -14.30 24.24 -12.13
CA THR A 152 -14.66 24.21 -10.71
C THR A 152 -14.29 22.84 -10.12
N PRO A 153 -13.31 22.75 -9.20
CA PRO A 153 -13.03 21.51 -8.50
C PRO A 153 -14.23 21.05 -7.68
N ALA A 154 -14.43 19.74 -7.56
CA ALA A 154 -15.46 19.19 -6.69
C ALA A 154 -15.11 19.50 -5.22
N GLU A 155 -16.09 19.98 -4.44
CA GLU A 155 -15.91 20.20 -3.00
C GLU A 155 -15.57 18.87 -2.33
N ARG A 156 -14.42 18.84 -1.63
CA ARG A 156 -13.84 17.66 -0.98
C ARG A 156 -14.52 17.31 0.34
#